data_AF-A0A7Y5GQQ6-F1
#
_entry.id   AF-A0A7Y5GQQ6-F1
#
_cell.length_a   1.000
_cell.length_b   1.000
_cell.length_c   1.000
_cell.angle_alpha   90.00
_cell.angle_beta   90.00
_cell.angle_gamma   90.00
#
_symmetry.space_group_name_H-M   'P 1'
#
loop_
_entity.id
_entity.type
_entity.pdbx_description
1 polymer ?
#
loop_
_entity_poly.entity_id
_entity_poly.type
_entity_poly.pdbx_seq_one_letter_code
_entity_poly.pdbx_strand_id
1 'polypeptide(L)'
;MAKKIPEKFDPEKYMKMAIDAMNNSIEEPRTDGKVSPKVGAVLIKPDGTVESASRGELRYGDHAEFTLLERKNRSEKLDGSILFATLEPCAPGARRHPKLGCAERIVNARIMEVWIGIADPDPDVDRKGIKYLEDNGIKVRMFYPQYQKTIKEVNKEFLQQAIERAKDKNKKDNVVLSNFENPVPSMDLKQFSEKAIQYYINQSKLPFALNSKELWLHFEHAGIVKREKPTNQDGYIPTGFGILLFGANPREKYQQAVVKAKVKYGNNDSIPKDFEGPLVLIPKEIELWLEQVLHSEVSREQFQRKTSTLFPIAPLREAIINALAHRDYEQEGAKTYLEINDDKIVVKSAGLPVSPISLEDVKSFKASSLSRNPKITYIFNRMGLMEESELGMETFKGMPAKYKLPLPFYEYKAPYLSLTFSRSLEAVKSVSGIEELGNLNEDELKAYELFRNKLSLTKSEFAEKLGLPTRTAERMLKKMVDLKLILKKGAGPNTKYVINA
;
A
#
# COMPACT_ATOMS: atom_id res chain seq x y z
N MET A 1 30.32 -6.42 -48.95
CA MET A 1 31.58 -5.80 -48.50
C MET A 1 31.28 -4.89 -47.33
N ALA A 2 31.52 -5.34 -46.09
CA ALA A 2 31.37 -4.50 -44.91
C ALA A 2 32.57 -3.54 -44.84
N LYS A 3 32.34 -2.24 -45.09
CA LYS A 3 33.37 -1.22 -44.88
C LYS A 3 33.68 -1.19 -43.37
N LYS A 4 34.94 -1.44 -43.04
CA LYS A 4 35.48 -1.32 -41.68
C LYS A 4 35.36 0.14 -41.23
N ILE A 5 34.99 0.32 -39.96
CA ILE A 5 35.12 1.57 -39.22
C ILE A 5 36.52 2.16 -39.53
N PRO A 6 36.62 3.46 -39.88
CA PRO A 6 37.83 4.04 -40.47
C PRO A 6 39.11 3.71 -39.68
N GLU A 7 40.23 3.51 -40.40
CA GLU A 7 41.56 3.06 -39.92
C GLU A 7 42.21 3.87 -38.77
N LYS A 8 41.53 4.89 -38.26
CA LYS A 8 41.94 5.66 -37.08
C LYS A 8 40.70 6.02 -36.24
N PHE A 9 40.15 5.03 -35.54
CA PHE A 9 39.11 5.28 -34.53
C PHE A 9 39.74 5.99 -33.32
N ASP A 10 39.53 7.30 -33.23
CA ASP A 10 39.94 8.11 -32.09
C ASP A 10 38.74 8.39 -31.18
N PRO A 11 38.53 7.61 -30.11
CA PRO A 11 37.40 7.79 -29.21
C PRO A 11 37.45 9.14 -28.49
N GLU A 12 38.63 9.75 -28.31
CA GLU A 12 38.78 11.03 -27.62
C GLU A 12 38.11 12.16 -28.42
N LYS A 13 38.28 12.17 -29.74
CA LYS A 13 37.60 13.11 -30.64
C LYS A 13 36.09 13.09 -30.44
N TYR A 14 35.48 11.91 -30.38
CA TYR A 14 34.03 11.76 -30.28
C TYR A 14 33.50 12.06 -28.87
N MET A 15 34.29 11.79 -27.83
CA MET A 15 33.97 12.25 -26.47
C MET A 15 33.89 13.78 -26.39
N LYS A 16 34.87 14.50 -26.99
CA LYS A 16 34.84 15.97 -27.06
C LYS A 16 33.62 16.46 -27.82
N MET A 17 33.33 15.88 -28.97
CA MET A 17 32.14 16.23 -29.76
C MET A 17 30.83 16.03 -28.98
N ALA A 18 30.73 14.96 -28.17
CA ALA A 18 29.56 14.73 -27.32
C ALA A 18 29.44 15.78 -26.21
N ILE A 19 30.56 16.22 -25.63
CA ILE A 19 30.60 17.31 -24.64
C ILE A 19 30.24 18.65 -25.28
N ASP A 20 30.72 18.93 -26.49
CA ASP A 20 30.36 20.15 -27.22
C ASP A 20 28.86 20.18 -27.54
N ALA A 21 28.30 19.04 -27.98
CA ALA A 21 26.85 18.89 -28.16
C ALA A 21 26.09 19.07 -26.83
N MET A 22 26.59 18.52 -25.73
CA MET A 22 25.99 18.64 -24.40
C MET A 22 25.84 20.11 -23.99
N ASN A 23 26.83 20.96 -24.29
CA ASN A 23 26.81 22.38 -23.97
C ASN A 23 25.71 23.15 -24.72
N ASN A 24 25.21 22.61 -25.84
CA ASN A 24 24.08 23.14 -26.62
C ASN A 24 22.72 22.58 -26.15
N SER A 25 22.64 21.97 -24.97
CA SER A 25 21.37 21.47 -24.44
C SER A 25 20.43 22.62 -24.10
N ILE A 26 19.17 22.48 -24.49
CA ILE A 26 18.11 23.46 -24.22
C ILE A 26 17.33 22.99 -22.99
N GLU A 27 17.22 23.87 -22.00
CA GLU A 27 16.48 23.58 -20.78
C GLU A 27 14.96 23.54 -21.05
N GLU A 28 14.28 22.55 -20.47
CA GLU A 28 12.83 22.46 -20.54
C GLU A 28 12.23 23.46 -19.52
N PRO A 29 11.29 24.32 -19.91
CA PRO A 29 10.58 25.17 -18.94
C PRO A 29 9.72 24.29 -18.03
N ARG A 30 10.09 24.20 -16.76
CA ARG A 30 9.40 23.37 -15.75
C ARG A 30 8.95 24.21 -14.58
N THR A 31 7.78 23.90 -14.04
CA THR A 31 7.21 24.55 -12.84
C THR A 31 7.54 23.80 -11.53
N ASP A 32 8.25 22.67 -11.62
CA ASP A 32 8.51 21.76 -10.49
C ASP A 32 9.88 21.98 -9.80
N GLY A 33 10.60 23.04 -10.16
CA GLY A 33 11.91 23.40 -9.58
C GLY A 33 13.05 22.42 -9.90
N LYS A 34 12.82 21.44 -10.80
CA LYS A 34 13.82 20.44 -11.18
C LYS A 34 14.71 20.93 -12.30
N VAL A 35 16.02 20.74 -12.13
CA VAL A 35 17.01 21.05 -13.15
C VAL A 35 17.06 19.91 -14.17
N SER A 36 16.99 20.24 -15.46
CA SER A 36 17.17 19.23 -16.52
C SER A 36 18.66 18.95 -16.75
N PRO A 37 19.09 17.68 -16.89
CA PRO A 37 20.49 17.40 -17.19
C PRO A 37 20.83 17.89 -18.59
N LYS A 38 22.02 18.45 -18.76
CA LYS A 38 22.61 18.71 -20.07
C LYS A 38 23.18 17.40 -20.58
N VAL A 39 22.72 16.97 -21.76
CA VAL A 39 23.12 15.70 -22.38
C VAL A 39 23.42 15.92 -23.85
N GLY A 40 24.56 15.42 -24.29
CA GLY A 40 24.95 15.39 -25.70
C GLY A 40 25.22 13.95 -26.13
N ALA A 41 24.93 13.66 -27.39
CA ALA A 41 25.18 12.36 -27.98
C ALA A 41 25.79 12.50 -29.38
N VAL A 42 26.57 11.50 -29.78
CA VAL A 42 27.20 11.40 -31.12
C VAL A 42 27.03 9.97 -31.64
N LEU A 43 26.50 9.83 -32.85
CA LEU A 43 26.32 8.57 -33.55
C LEU A 43 27.33 8.48 -34.70
N ILE A 44 28.03 7.35 -34.78
CA ILE A 44 28.99 7.04 -35.85
C ILE A 44 28.48 5.81 -36.60
N LYS A 45 28.15 5.99 -37.87
CA LYS A 45 27.66 4.91 -38.74
C LYS A 45 28.82 4.09 -39.33
N PRO A 46 28.58 2.85 -39.79
CA PRO A 46 29.62 2.01 -40.40
C PRO A 46 30.28 2.61 -41.65
N ASP A 47 29.60 3.52 -42.35
CA ASP A 47 30.12 4.23 -43.52
C ASP A 47 31.06 5.40 -43.16
N GLY A 48 31.21 5.72 -41.87
CA GLY A 48 32.01 6.84 -41.37
C GLY A 48 31.24 8.14 -41.17
N THR A 49 29.93 8.17 -41.46
CA THR A 49 29.08 9.33 -41.18
C THR A 49 28.96 9.57 -39.69
N VAL A 50 29.12 10.83 -39.27
CA VAL A 50 29.07 11.24 -37.86
C VAL A 50 27.98 12.29 -37.69
N GLU A 51 27.07 12.04 -36.76
CA GLU A 51 26.00 12.97 -36.40
C GLU A 51 25.99 13.21 -34.89
N SER A 52 25.63 14.43 -34.46
CA SER A 52 25.49 14.75 -33.04
C SER A 52 24.08 15.27 -32.73
N ALA A 53 23.68 15.17 -31.47
CA ALA A 53 22.50 15.86 -30.98
C ALA A 53 22.65 16.31 -29.53
N SER A 54 21.90 17.35 -29.16
CA SER A 54 21.77 17.81 -27.78
C SER A 54 20.37 17.56 -27.22
N ARG A 55 20.24 17.50 -25.90
CA ARG A 55 18.93 17.43 -25.24
C ARG A 55 18.13 18.68 -25.57
N GLY A 56 16.89 18.50 -26.01
CA GLY A 56 16.00 19.61 -26.34
C GLY A 56 16.21 20.23 -27.72
N GLU A 57 17.17 19.77 -28.53
CA GLU A 57 17.57 20.40 -29.81
C GLU A 57 16.40 20.64 -30.77
N LEU A 58 15.59 19.61 -31.04
CA LEU A 58 14.46 19.71 -31.98
C LEU A 58 13.13 19.95 -31.28
N ARG A 59 13.00 19.52 -30.02
CA ARG A 59 11.80 19.69 -29.20
C ARG A 59 12.19 19.66 -27.73
N TYR A 60 11.63 20.58 -26.94
CA TYR A 60 11.79 20.59 -25.49
C TYR A 60 11.53 19.20 -24.89
N GLY A 61 12.48 18.74 -24.05
CA GLY A 61 12.39 17.47 -23.33
C GLY A 61 12.78 16.21 -24.14
N ASP A 62 13.07 16.32 -25.44
CA ASP A 62 13.62 15.20 -26.22
C ASP A 62 15.07 14.92 -25.76
N HIS A 63 15.39 13.65 -25.51
CA HIS A 63 16.74 13.22 -25.12
C HIS A 63 17.67 13.25 -26.33
N ALA A 64 18.98 13.43 -26.11
CA ALA A 64 19.96 13.51 -27.20
C ALA A 64 19.99 12.21 -28.04
N GLU A 65 19.95 11.05 -27.38
CA GLU A 65 19.92 9.74 -28.02
C GLU A 65 18.62 9.52 -28.79
N PHE A 66 17.49 9.95 -28.21
CA PHE A 66 16.19 9.90 -28.90
C PHE A 66 16.20 10.75 -30.17
N THR A 67 16.76 11.96 -30.11
CA THR A 67 16.88 12.82 -31.28
C THR A 67 17.71 12.15 -32.39
N LEU A 68 18.86 11.55 -32.06
CA LEU A 68 19.67 10.86 -33.05
C LEU A 68 18.94 9.67 -33.67
N LEU A 69 18.38 8.78 -32.87
CA LEU A 69 17.81 7.51 -33.33
C LEU A 69 16.43 7.68 -34.01
N GLU A 70 15.57 8.55 -33.48
CA GLU A 70 14.15 8.58 -33.85
C GLU A 70 13.73 9.85 -34.60
N ARG A 71 14.53 10.91 -34.55
CA ARG A 71 14.27 12.15 -35.31
C ARG A 71 15.16 12.26 -36.53
N LYS A 72 16.47 12.14 -36.35
CA LYS A 72 17.45 12.30 -37.44
C LYS A 72 17.58 11.03 -38.29
N ASN A 73 17.51 9.85 -37.66
CA ASN A 73 17.83 8.57 -38.33
C ASN A 73 16.69 7.55 -38.35
N ARG A 74 15.44 7.99 -38.23
CA ARG A 74 14.27 7.09 -38.12
C ARG A 74 14.16 6.05 -39.25
N SER A 75 14.57 6.42 -40.46
CA SER A 75 14.47 5.59 -41.67
C SER A 75 15.79 4.90 -42.04
N GLU A 76 16.84 5.11 -41.26
CA GLU A 76 18.19 4.63 -41.56
C GLU A 76 18.48 3.33 -40.80
N LYS A 77 19.25 2.42 -41.40
CA LYS A 77 19.76 1.25 -40.69
C LYS A 77 20.98 1.64 -39.88
N LEU A 78 20.89 1.45 -38.57
CA LEU A 78 21.95 1.81 -37.61
C LEU A 78 22.75 0.60 -37.13
N ASP A 79 22.50 -0.59 -37.67
CA ASP A 79 23.22 -1.83 -37.35
C ASP A 79 24.74 -1.61 -37.45
N GLY A 80 25.48 -1.93 -36.38
CA GLY A 80 26.93 -1.79 -36.36
C GLY A 80 27.46 -0.39 -36.02
N SER A 81 26.58 0.57 -35.75
CA SER A 81 26.98 1.93 -35.36
C SER A 81 27.57 1.98 -33.94
N ILE A 82 28.32 3.04 -33.65
CA ILE A 82 28.85 3.37 -32.32
C ILE A 82 28.16 4.64 -31.81
N LEU A 83 27.68 4.62 -30.57
CA LEU A 83 27.04 5.78 -29.94
C LEU A 83 27.89 6.29 -28.77
N PHE A 84 28.08 7.60 -28.67
CA PHE A 84 28.65 8.28 -27.52
C PHE A 84 27.54 9.09 -26.85
N ALA A 85 27.37 8.99 -25.54
CA ALA A 85 26.41 9.78 -24.78
C ALA A 85 27.07 10.32 -23.50
N THR A 86 26.87 11.59 -23.17
CA THR A 86 27.53 12.18 -21.98
C THR A 86 26.92 11.73 -20.65
N LEU A 87 25.69 11.23 -20.65
CA LEU A 87 25.00 10.67 -19.49
C LEU A 87 24.48 9.25 -19.81
N GLU A 88 24.28 8.43 -18.79
CA GLU A 88 23.73 7.08 -18.93
C GLU A 88 22.35 7.10 -19.63
N PRO A 89 22.16 6.31 -20.71
CA PRO A 89 20.87 6.18 -21.36
C PRO A 89 19.82 5.62 -20.40
N CYS A 90 18.64 6.26 -20.35
CA CYS A 90 17.61 5.85 -19.40
C CYS A 90 17.15 4.39 -19.62
N ALA A 91 17.04 3.66 -18.51
CA ALA A 91 16.71 2.24 -18.45
C ALA A 91 15.28 1.92 -18.90
N PRO A 92 14.97 0.65 -19.25
CA PRO A 92 13.60 0.21 -19.50
C PRO A 92 12.69 0.54 -18.31
N GLY A 93 11.49 1.06 -18.59
CA GLY A 93 10.52 1.45 -17.55
C GLY A 93 10.82 2.76 -16.81
N ALA A 94 11.98 3.40 -17.03
CA ALA A 94 12.29 4.71 -16.43
C ALA A 94 11.45 5.87 -17.03
N ARG A 95 10.70 5.60 -18.10
CA ARG A 95 9.77 6.55 -18.73
C ARG A 95 8.34 6.05 -18.53
N ARG A 96 7.42 6.98 -18.24
CA ARG A 96 5.99 6.64 -18.10
C ARG A 96 5.49 6.04 -19.42
N HIS A 97 4.90 4.84 -19.33
CA HIS A 97 4.26 4.15 -20.45
C HIS A 97 3.33 5.11 -21.21
N PRO A 98 3.34 5.16 -22.55
CA PRO A 98 3.91 4.21 -23.54
C PRO A 98 5.33 4.54 -24.05
N LYS A 99 6.08 5.43 -23.39
CA LYS A 99 7.40 5.86 -23.89
C LYS A 99 8.48 4.83 -23.59
N LEU A 100 9.18 4.34 -24.62
CA LEU A 100 10.38 3.50 -24.48
C LEU A 100 11.59 4.30 -23.99
N GLY A 101 12.41 3.68 -23.14
CA GLY A 101 13.70 4.21 -22.66
C GLY A 101 14.75 4.33 -23.78
N CYS A 102 15.80 5.10 -23.54
CA CYS A 102 16.87 5.27 -24.53
C CYS A 102 17.68 3.98 -24.68
N ALA A 103 17.91 3.24 -23.58
CA ALA A 103 18.58 1.94 -23.63
C ALA A 103 17.82 0.92 -24.50
N GLU A 104 16.48 0.89 -24.42
CA GLU A 104 15.63 0.05 -25.27
C GLU A 104 15.74 0.43 -26.75
N ARG A 105 15.78 1.74 -27.05
CA ARG A 105 15.94 2.22 -28.44
C ARG A 105 17.29 1.87 -29.03
N ILE A 106 18.36 1.96 -28.24
CA ILE A 106 19.71 1.58 -28.64
C ILE A 106 19.77 0.09 -29.00
N VAL A 107 19.15 -0.77 -28.19
CA VAL A 107 19.03 -2.22 -28.48
C VAL A 107 18.20 -2.47 -29.75
N ASN A 108 17.04 -1.82 -29.88
CA ASN A 108 16.19 -1.97 -31.07
C ASN A 108 16.89 -1.48 -32.36
N ALA A 109 17.73 -0.46 -32.25
CA ALA A 109 18.54 0.06 -33.36
C ALA A 109 19.79 -0.78 -33.66
N ARG A 110 20.08 -1.82 -32.86
CA ARG A 110 21.23 -2.73 -33.02
C ARG A 110 22.58 -2.01 -33.07
N ILE A 111 22.71 -1.00 -32.21
CA ILE A 111 23.98 -0.31 -31.97
C ILE A 111 24.98 -1.31 -31.40
N MET A 112 26.20 -1.31 -31.93
CA MET A 112 27.23 -2.30 -31.57
C MET A 112 27.98 -1.93 -30.29
N GLU A 113 28.32 -0.66 -30.13
CA GLU A 113 29.13 -0.17 -29.02
C GLU A 113 28.62 1.19 -28.53
N VAL A 114 28.55 1.36 -27.21
CA VAL A 114 28.09 2.59 -26.56
C VAL A 114 29.14 3.09 -25.58
N TRP A 115 29.56 4.34 -25.75
CA TRP A 115 30.44 5.05 -24.84
C TRP A 115 29.64 6.00 -23.97
N ILE A 116 29.78 5.89 -22.65
CA ILE A 116 28.97 6.64 -21.67
C ILE A 116 29.88 7.57 -20.86
N GLY A 117 29.51 8.83 -20.77
CA GLY A 117 30.22 9.86 -20.04
C GLY A 117 30.24 9.58 -18.55
N ILE A 118 29.08 9.71 -17.90
CA ILE A 118 28.91 9.42 -16.47
C ILE A 118 27.68 8.54 -16.25
N ALA A 119 27.73 7.70 -15.21
CA ALA A 119 26.55 7.00 -14.73
C ALA A 119 25.54 8.01 -14.15
N ASP A 120 24.25 7.75 -14.31
CA ASP A 120 23.20 8.60 -13.73
C ASP A 120 22.94 8.15 -12.28
N PRO A 121 23.18 9.00 -11.26
CA PRO A 121 22.91 8.64 -9.87
C PRO A 121 21.41 8.64 -9.51
N ASP A 122 20.51 8.94 -10.45
CA ASP A 122 19.07 8.80 -10.23
C ASP A 122 18.72 7.33 -9.93
N PRO A 123 18.04 7.02 -8.81
CA PRO A 123 17.82 5.64 -8.38
C PRO A 123 16.87 4.83 -9.29
N ASP A 124 16.16 5.48 -10.20
CA ASP A 124 15.39 4.79 -11.25
C ASP A 124 16.26 4.36 -12.43
N VAL A 125 17.48 4.92 -12.56
CA VAL A 125 18.41 4.68 -13.67
C VAL A 125 19.70 4.00 -13.21
N ASP A 126 20.20 4.28 -12.00
CA ASP A 126 21.53 3.90 -11.46
C ASP A 126 22.01 2.53 -11.97
N ARG A 127 22.86 2.57 -13.01
CA ARG A 127 23.47 1.42 -13.70
C ARG A 127 22.51 0.42 -14.35
N LYS A 128 21.20 0.62 -14.29
CA LYS A 128 20.20 -0.22 -14.94
C LYS A 128 20.22 -0.05 -16.45
N GLY A 129 20.53 1.16 -16.95
CA GLY A 129 20.67 1.42 -18.38
C GLY A 129 21.92 0.73 -18.94
N ILE A 130 23.06 0.92 -18.28
CA ILE A 130 24.33 0.23 -18.59
C ILE A 130 24.14 -1.28 -18.59
N LYS A 131 23.59 -1.83 -17.49
CA LYS A 131 23.38 -3.27 -17.34
C LYS A 131 22.46 -3.82 -18.43
N TYR A 132 21.38 -3.12 -18.78
CA TYR A 132 20.47 -3.56 -19.84
C TYR A 132 21.16 -3.63 -21.21
N LEU A 133 22.05 -2.68 -21.52
CA LEU A 133 22.83 -2.69 -22.76
C LEU A 133 23.80 -3.89 -22.79
N GLU A 134 24.53 -4.11 -21.69
CA GLU A 134 25.46 -5.24 -21.55
C GLU A 134 24.73 -6.59 -21.64
N ASP A 135 23.59 -6.74 -20.96
CA ASP A 135 22.75 -7.96 -20.95
C ASP A 135 22.20 -8.28 -22.36
N ASN A 136 22.05 -7.28 -23.23
CA ASN A 136 21.63 -7.44 -24.63
C ASN A 136 22.79 -7.50 -25.63
N GLY A 137 24.03 -7.71 -25.14
CA GLY A 137 25.21 -7.94 -25.97
C GLY A 137 25.80 -6.69 -26.62
N ILE A 138 25.41 -5.49 -26.16
CA ILE A 138 26.01 -4.23 -26.60
C ILE A 138 27.27 -3.97 -25.77
N LYS A 139 28.37 -3.63 -26.45
CA LYS A 139 29.62 -3.33 -25.78
C LYS A 139 29.57 -1.94 -25.15
N VAL A 140 29.66 -1.86 -23.83
CA VAL A 140 29.64 -0.58 -23.11
C VAL A 140 31.05 -0.18 -22.65
N ARG A 141 31.39 1.10 -22.81
CA ARG A 141 32.63 1.70 -22.31
C ARG A 141 32.37 3.04 -21.66
N MET A 142 33.21 3.42 -20.70
CA MET A 142 33.12 4.73 -20.06
C MET A 142 34.08 5.73 -20.71
N PHE A 143 33.72 7.02 -20.70
CA PHE A 143 34.60 8.11 -21.12
C PHE A 143 35.84 8.18 -20.22
N TYR A 144 36.91 8.82 -20.69
CA TYR A 144 38.10 9.00 -19.87
C TYR A 144 37.84 9.91 -18.65
N PRO A 145 38.51 9.67 -17.50
CA PRO A 145 38.23 10.37 -16.24
C PRO A 145 38.19 11.89 -16.33
N GLN A 146 39.06 12.50 -17.15
CA GLN A 146 39.09 13.94 -17.37
C GLN A 146 37.78 14.47 -17.99
N TYR A 147 37.19 13.74 -18.93
CA TYR A 147 35.92 14.10 -19.56
C TYR A 147 34.74 13.84 -18.62
N GLN A 148 34.79 12.78 -17.83
CA GLN A 148 33.79 12.54 -16.78
C GLN A 148 33.75 13.70 -15.78
N LYS A 149 34.92 14.24 -15.40
CA LYS A 149 35.02 15.39 -14.49
C LYS A 149 34.34 16.62 -15.08
N THR A 150 34.63 16.95 -16.34
CA THR A 150 33.96 18.05 -17.06
C THR A 150 32.44 17.87 -17.11
N ILE A 151 31.95 16.67 -17.41
CA ILE A 151 30.51 16.40 -17.48
C ILE A 151 29.85 16.56 -16.10
N LYS A 152 30.51 16.09 -15.02
CA LYS A 152 30.02 16.26 -13.64
C LYS A 152 29.96 17.72 -13.21
N GLU A 153 30.96 18.52 -13.60
CA GLU A 153 31.00 19.95 -13.28
C GLU A 153 29.85 20.70 -13.96
N VAL A 154 29.58 20.42 -15.23
CA VAL A 154 28.47 21.04 -15.98
C VAL A 154 27.10 20.62 -15.43
N ASN A 155 26.96 19.37 -14.95
CA ASN A 155 25.71 18.83 -14.42
C ASN A 155 25.62 18.82 -12.89
N LYS A 156 26.43 19.63 -12.18
CA LYS A 156 26.57 19.56 -10.72
C LYS A 156 25.23 19.69 -9.97
N GLU A 157 24.39 20.64 -10.36
CA GLU A 157 23.08 20.87 -9.72
C GLU A 157 22.12 19.70 -9.94
N PHE A 158 22.04 19.18 -11.17
CA PHE A 158 21.25 18.00 -11.49
C PHE A 158 21.69 16.77 -10.67
N LEU A 159 23.01 16.53 -10.59
CA LEU A 159 23.57 15.40 -9.85
C LEU A 159 23.28 15.52 -8.34
N GLN A 160 23.36 16.74 -7.79
CA GLN A 160 23.01 16.97 -6.39
C GLN A 160 21.55 16.64 -6.09
N GLN A 161 20.60 17.13 -6.91
CA GLN A 161 19.19 16.79 -6.79
C GLN A 161 18.92 15.29 -6.99
N ALA A 162 19.67 14.61 -7.84
CA ALA A 162 19.57 13.16 -8.04
C ALA A 162 20.06 12.37 -6.82
N ILE A 163 21.19 12.76 -6.23
CA ILE A 163 21.74 12.12 -5.01
C ILE A 163 20.79 12.31 -3.82
N GLU A 164 20.18 13.50 -3.66
CA GLU A 164 19.17 13.74 -2.61
C GLU A 164 17.97 12.81 -2.79
N ARG A 165 17.46 12.66 -4.01
CA ARG A 165 16.39 11.70 -4.34
C ARG A 165 16.79 10.25 -4.06
N ALA A 166 18.04 9.87 -4.36
CA ALA A 166 18.56 8.53 -4.06
C ALA A 166 18.62 8.26 -2.54
N LYS A 167 18.99 9.25 -1.73
CA LYS A 167 18.98 9.15 -0.26
C LYS A 167 17.55 8.97 0.28
N ASP A 168 16.59 9.70 -0.26
CA ASP A 168 15.18 9.58 0.14
C ASP A 168 14.57 8.23 -0.26
N LYS A 169 14.98 7.67 -1.42
CA LYS A 169 14.52 6.35 -1.86
C LYS A 169 15.18 5.21 -1.09
N ASN A 170 16.48 5.26 -0.85
CA ASN A 170 17.19 4.24 -0.06
C ASN A 170 16.74 4.19 1.42
N LYS A 171 16.18 5.29 1.95
CA LYS A 171 15.51 5.29 3.26
C LYS A 171 14.21 4.45 3.28
N LYS A 172 13.64 4.11 2.12
CA LYS A 172 12.38 3.34 2.02
C LYS A 172 12.56 1.83 1.87
N ASP A 173 13.78 1.30 1.63
CA ASP A 173 13.96 -0.10 1.20
C ASP A 173 14.74 -1.03 2.15
N ASN A 174 15.12 -0.59 3.36
CA ASN A 174 15.45 -1.57 4.40
C ASN A 174 14.15 -2.02 5.05
N VAL A 175 13.74 -3.28 4.83
CA VAL A 175 12.69 -3.93 5.62
C VAL A 175 13.20 -3.99 7.06
N VAL A 176 12.87 -2.97 7.87
CA VAL A 176 13.03 -3.03 9.31
C VAL A 176 12.02 -4.05 9.79
N LEU A 177 12.50 -5.29 10.03
CA LEU A 177 11.70 -6.30 10.70
C LEU A 177 11.21 -5.70 12.02
N SER A 178 9.94 -5.92 12.36
CA SER A 178 9.39 -5.36 13.59
C SER A 178 10.23 -5.80 14.78
N ASN A 179 10.37 -4.94 15.78
CA ASN A 179 11.10 -5.29 17.01
C ASN A 179 10.53 -6.55 17.70
N PHE A 180 9.28 -6.90 17.41
CA PHE A 180 8.61 -8.10 17.90
C PHE A 180 9.09 -9.40 17.24
N GLU A 181 9.83 -9.35 16.13
CA GLU A 181 10.47 -10.53 15.52
C GLU A 181 11.73 -10.96 16.26
N ASN A 182 12.31 -10.07 17.07
CA ASN A 182 13.50 -10.35 17.84
C ASN A 182 13.18 -11.25 19.05
N PRO A 183 14.12 -12.13 19.44
CA PRO A 183 14.01 -12.85 20.70
C PRO A 183 13.95 -11.86 21.87
N VAL A 184 13.22 -12.22 22.93
CA VAL A 184 13.13 -11.46 24.17
C VAL A 184 13.92 -12.21 25.25
N PRO A 185 15.20 -11.89 25.47
CA PRO A 185 16.09 -12.70 26.33
C PRO A 185 15.66 -12.75 27.80
N SER A 186 14.83 -11.80 28.24
CA SER A 186 14.29 -11.77 29.60
C SER A 186 13.11 -12.74 29.81
N MET A 187 12.70 -13.49 28.79
CA MET A 187 11.55 -14.41 28.83
C MET A 187 11.98 -15.81 28.41
N ASP A 188 11.30 -16.82 28.96
CA ASP A 188 11.53 -18.23 28.65
C ASP A 188 10.21 -18.91 28.19
N LEU A 189 10.26 -20.23 27.94
CA LEU A 189 9.08 -20.95 27.46
C LEU A 189 8.00 -21.15 28.53
N LYS A 190 8.33 -21.06 29.83
CA LYS A 190 7.37 -21.26 30.93
C LYS A 190 6.34 -20.15 31.02
N GLN A 191 6.63 -18.98 30.44
CA GLN A 191 5.68 -17.88 30.35
C GLN A 191 4.64 -18.11 29.24
N PHE A 192 4.78 -19.13 28.38
CA PHE A 192 3.72 -19.50 27.45
C PHE A 192 2.56 -20.20 28.16
N SER A 193 1.35 -19.92 27.70
CA SER A 193 0.12 -20.54 28.16
C SER A 193 -0.09 -21.87 27.44
N GLU A 194 -0.02 -22.96 28.19
CA GLU A 194 -0.35 -24.30 27.67
C GLU A 194 -1.77 -24.35 27.11
N LYS A 195 -2.73 -23.66 27.75
CA LYS A 195 -4.11 -23.52 27.25
C LYS A 195 -4.14 -22.87 25.86
N ALA A 196 -3.37 -21.82 25.64
CA ALA A 196 -3.31 -21.12 24.36
C ALA A 196 -2.68 -21.98 23.26
N ILE A 197 -1.58 -22.67 23.58
CA ILE A 197 -0.91 -23.58 22.66
C ILE A 197 -1.84 -24.75 22.30
N GLN A 198 -2.48 -25.36 23.30
CA GLN A 198 -3.42 -26.45 23.06
C GLN A 198 -4.63 -25.98 22.23
N TYR A 199 -5.14 -24.78 22.49
CA TYR A 199 -6.20 -24.19 21.69
C TYR A 199 -5.76 -24.02 20.23
N TYR A 200 -4.55 -23.50 19.99
CA TYR A 200 -3.98 -23.36 18.66
C TYR A 200 -3.82 -24.70 17.93
N ILE A 201 -3.29 -25.72 18.60
CA ILE A 201 -3.16 -27.09 18.06
C ILE A 201 -4.51 -27.63 17.62
N ASN A 202 -5.53 -27.49 18.47
CA ASN A 202 -6.87 -28.01 18.21
C ASN A 202 -7.55 -27.26 17.05
N GLN A 203 -7.54 -25.92 17.07
CA GLN A 203 -8.17 -25.11 16.02
C GLN A 203 -7.46 -25.27 14.67
N SER A 204 -6.14 -25.36 14.68
CA SER A 204 -5.33 -25.52 13.46
C SER A 204 -5.18 -26.97 12.99
N LYS A 205 -5.79 -27.92 13.71
CA LYS A 205 -5.75 -29.36 13.46
C LYS A 205 -4.32 -29.88 13.27
N LEU A 206 -3.40 -29.45 14.12
CA LEU A 206 -1.98 -29.82 14.03
C LEU A 206 -1.75 -31.24 14.56
N PRO A 207 -0.90 -32.05 13.92
CA PRO A 207 -0.59 -33.41 14.36
C PRO A 207 0.51 -33.43 15.44
N PHE A 208 0.57 -32.40 16.29
CA PHE A 208 1.64 -32.23 17.29
C PHE A 208 1.08 -32.35 18.69
N ALA A 209 1.80 -33.05 19.57
CA ALA A 209 1.52 -33.02 21.00
C ALA A 209 2.05 -31.72 21.63
N LEU A 210 1.44 -31.32 22.75
CA LEU A 210 1.95 -30.22 23.56
C LEU A 210 3.41 -30.46 23.95
N ASN A 211 4.24 -29.42 23.87
CA ASN A 211 5.68 -29.45 24.20
C ASN A 211 6.54 -30.43 23.36
N SER A 212 6.02 -30.97 22.26
CA SER A 212 6.78 -31.85 21.36
C SER A 212 7.88 -31.10 20.59
N LYS A 213 8.94 -31.81 20.16
CA LYS A 213 10.03 -31.21 19.38
C LYS A 213 9.53 -30.64 18.04
N GLU A 214 8.57 -31.32 17.44
CA GLU A 214 7.92 -30.95 16.19
C GLU A 214 7.13 -29.64 16.33
N LEU A 215 6.43 -29.44 17.45
CA LEU A 215 5.73 -28.20 17.74
C LEU A 215 6.70 -27.01 17.88
N TRP A 216 7.80 -27.20 18.60
CA TRP A 216 8.79 -26.13 18.78
C TRP A 216 9.51 -25.77 17.48
N LEU A 217 9.82 -26.76 16.63
CA LEU A 217 10.31 -26.53 15.27
C LEU A 217 9.29 -25.76 14.42
N HIS A 218 8.00 -26.11 14.52
CA HIS A 218 6.92 -25.36 13.86
C HIS A 218 6.85 -23.91 14.34
N PHE A 219 6.96 -23.66 15.64
CA PHE A 219 6.99 -22.31 16.22
C PHE A 219 8.24 -21.52 15.82
N GLU A 220 9.39 -22.17 15.67
CA GLU A 220 10.61 -21.55 15.17
C GLU A 220 10.42 -21.07 13.72
N HIS A 221 9.91 -21.94 12.84
CA HIS A 221 9.63 -21.58 11.45
C HIS A 221 8.56 -20.48 11.33
N ALA A 222 7.57 -20.49 12.23
CA ALA A 222 6.56 -19.45 12.32
C ALA A 222 7.07 -18.13 12.95
N GLY A 223 8.30 -18.08 13.45
CA GLY A 223 8.89 -16.88 14.08
C GLY A 223 8.33 -16.56 15.47
N ILE A 224 7.74 -17.55 16.15
CA ILE A 224 7.18 -17.46 17.51
C ILE A 224 8.28 -17.64 18.56
N VAL A 225 9.29 -18.44 18.23
CA VAL A 225 10.50 -18.65 19.05
C VAL A 225 11.75 -18.59 18.17
N LYS A 226 12.92 -18.43 18.79
CA LYS A 226 14.24 -18.55 18.16
C LYS A 226 15.11 -19.50 18.95
N ARG A 227 16.00 -20.25 18.29
CA ARG A 227 17.01 -21.06 18.99
C ARG A 227 18.08 -20.17 19.62
N GLU A 228 18.49 -20.55 20.82
CA GLU A 228 19.57 -19.87 21.55
C GLU A 228 20.96 -20.15 20.93
N LYS A 229 21.19 -21.35 20.37
CA LYS A 229 22.41 -21.72 19.62
C LYS A 229 22.10 -22.66 18.44
N PRO A 230 22.82 -22.55 17.30
CA PRO A 230 22.60 -23.40 16.12
C PRO A 230 23.09 -24.86 16.28
N THR A 231 23.83 -25.18 17.35
CA THR A 231 24.39 -26.52 17.60
C THR A 231 23.63 -27.22 18.75
N ASN A 232 22.73 -28.16 18.43
CA ASN A 232 22.16 -29.23 19.28
C ASN A 232 22.09 -29.03 20.82
N GLN A 233 21.65 -27.86 21.28
CA GLN A 233 21.15 -27.67 22.66
C GLN A 233 19.70 -27.19 22.58
N ASP A 234 18.82 -27.90 23.30
CA ASP A 234 17.35 -27.77 23.30
C ASP A 234 16.88 -26.49 24.02
N GLY A 235 17.28 -25.32 23.53
CA GLY A 235 16.92 -24.00 24.08
C GLY A 235 16.21 -23.12 23.06
N TYR A 236 14.96 -22.75 23.35
CA TYR A 236 14.19 -21.77 22.57
C TYR A 236 13.90 -20.53 23.41
N ILE A 237 14.02 -19.36 22.80
CA ILE A 237 13.70 -18.06 23.37
C ILE A 237 12.45 -17.51 22.66
N PRO A 238 11.41 -17.10 23.38
CA PRO A 238 10.24 -16.43 22.79
C PRO A 238 10.62 -15.17 22.01
N THR A 239 9.97 -14.96 20.87
CA THR A 239 9.96 -13.64 20.23
C THR A 239 8.88 -12.75 20.84
N GLY A 240 8.90 -11.45 20.53
CA GLY A 240 7.83 -10.54 20.94
C GLY A 240 6.46 -11.00 20.42
N PHE A 241 6.39 -11.47 19.17
CA PHE A 241 5.15 -12.07 18.64
C PHE A 241 4.77 -13.35 19.36
N GLY A 242 5.73 -14.18 19.77
CA GLY A 242 5.45 -15.36 20.58
C GLY A 242 4.82 -15.02 21.92
N ILE A 243 5.35 -14.00 22.60
CA ILE A 243 4.76 -13.50 23.85
C ILE A 243 3.34 -12.96 23.61
N LEU A 244 3.12 -12.13 22.58
CA LEU A 244 1.78 -11.60 22.28
C LEU A 244 0.76 -12.72 22.00
N LEU A 245 1.14 -13.70 21.19
CA LEU A 245 0.22 -14.75 20.73
C LEU A 245 -0.03 -15.82 21.81
N PHE A 246 1.01 -16.26 22.51
CA PHE A 246 0.98 -17.44 23.37
C PHE A 246 1.37 -17.19 24.82
N GLY A 247 1.90 -16.01 25.17
CA GLY A 247 2.25 -15.67 26.55
C GLY A 247 1.03 -15.69 27.46
N ALA A 248 1.17 -16.26 28.66
CA ALA A 248 0.10 -16.30 29.66
C ALA A 248 -0.31 -14.90 30.12
N ASN A 249 0.67 -14.00 30.32
CA ASN A 249 0.47 -12.61 30.73
C ASN A 249 1.27 -11.65 29.81
N PRO A 250 0.89 -11.48 28.53
CA PRO A 250 1.67 -10.66 27.59
C PRO A 250 1.76 -9.20 28.02
N ARG A 251 0.80 -8.74 28.82
CA ARG A 251 0.71 -7.38 29.33
C ARG A 251 1.85 -6.98 30.27
N GLU A 252 2.51 -7.94 30.92
CA GLU A 252 3.68 -7.67 31.75
C GLU A 252 4.85 -7.12 30.92
N LYS A 253 5.01 -7.62 29.69
CA LYS A 253 6.04 -7.15 28.76
C LYS A 253 5.54 -6.02 27.87
N TYR A 254 4.31 -6.14 27.38
CA TYR A 254 3.70 -5.25 26.41
C TYR A 254 2.41 -4.70 26.99
N GLN A 255 2.47 -3.57 27.71
CA GLN A 255 1.33 -2.97 28.42
C GLN A 255 0.12 -2.65 27.51
N GLN A 256 0.37 -2.54 26.21
CA GLN A 256 -0.60 -2.36 25.14
C GLN A 256 -1.33 -3.65 24.72
N ALA A 257 -0.94 -4.83 25.21
CA ALA A 257 -1.54 -6.12 24.91
C ALA A 257 -2.86 -6.33 25.69
N VAL A 258 -3.83 -5.46 25.43
CA VAL A 258 -5.17 -5.49 26.01
C VAL A 258 -6.18 -4.91 25.02
N VAL A 259 -7.37 -5.53 24.95
CA VAL A 259 -8.53 -4.94 24.29
C VAL A 259 -9.44 -4.36 25.35
N LYS A 260 -9.64 -3.04 25.30
CA LYS A 260 -10.54 -2.32 26.21
C LYS A 260 -11.93 -2.23 25.60
N ALA A 261 -12.87 -2.97 26.13
CA ALA A 261 -14.26 -2.88 25.73
C ALA A 261 -15.07 -2.05 26.72
N LYS A 262 -16.10 -1.38 26.21
CA LYS A 262 -17.13 -0.74 27.03
C LYS A 262 -18.48 -0.81 26.34
N VAL A 263 -19.52 -1.01 27.12
CA VAL A 263 -20.90 -0.95 26.65
C VAL A 263 -21.68 0.08 27.47
N LYS A 264 -22.45 0.93 26.78
CA LYS A 264 -23.32 1.93 27.40
C LYS A 264 -24.66 1.99 26.67
N TYR A 265 -25.73 1.59 27.36
CA TYR A 265 -27.10 1.62 26.82
C TYR A 265 -27.97 2.62 27.57
N GLY A 266 -28.66 3.49 26.83
CA GLY A 266 -29.46 4.59 27.35
C GLY A 266 -28.68 5.44 28.36
N ASN A 267 -29.34 5.73 29.49
CA ASN A 267 -28.77 6.53 30.57
C ASN A 267 -28.00 5.71 31.61
N ASN A 268 -27.74 4.41 31.36
CA ASN A 268 -26.98 3.59 32.29
C ASN A 268 -25.50 3.97 32.30
N ASP A 269 -24.83 3.61 33.40
CA ASP A 269 -23.38 3.70 33.47
C ASP A 269 -22.70 2.80 32.45
N SER A 270 -21.53 3.24 31.99
CA SER A 270 -20.69 2.46 31.10
C SER A 270 -20.17 1.24 31.84
N ILE A 271 -20.35 0.05 31.27
CA ILE A 271 -19.82 -1.22 31.80
C ILE A 271 -18.50 -1.52 31.06
N PRO A 272 -17.33 -1.33 31.69
CA PRO A 272 -16.05 -1.65 31.07
C PRO A 272 -15.76 -3.17 31.17
N LYS A 273 -15.04 -3.69 30.18
CA LYS A 273 -14.49 -5.05 30.16
C LYS A 273 -13.13 -5.02 29.47
N ASP A 274 -12.08 -5.40 30.20
CA ASP A 274 -10.76 -5.59 29.61
C ASP A 274 -10.60 -7.08 29.21
N PHE A 275 -10.09 -7.32 28.00
CA PHE A 275 -9.68 -8.65 27.53
C PHE A 275 -8.16 -8.72 27.47
N GLU A 276 -7.61 -9.64 28.26
CA GLU A 276 -6.18 -9.75 28.54
C GLU A 276 -5.75 -11.21 28.43
N GLY A 277 -4.48 -11.43 28.11
CA GLY A 277 -3.93 -12.77 27.94
C GLY A 277 -3.50 -13.08 26.50
N PRO A 278 -3.26 -14.35 26.17
CA PRO A 278 -2.75 -14.78 24.88
C PRO A 278 -3.66 -14.34 23.74
N LEU A 279 -3.11 -13.64 22.74
CA LEU A 279 -3.89 -13.04 21.66
C LEU A 279 -4.71 -14.07 20.87
N VAL A 280 -4.29 -15.34 20.82
CA VAL A 280 -5.03 -16.42 20.15
C VAL A 280 -6.34 -16.79 20.85
N LEU A 281 -6.53 -16.43 22.13
CA LEU A 281 -7.75 -16.69 22.90
C LEU A 281 -8.74 -15.52 22.85
N ILE A 282 -8.22 -14.29 22.70
CA ILE A 282 -8.99 -13.05 22.79
C ILE A 282 -10.19 -13.00 21.84
N PRO A 283 -10.12 -13.39 20.55
CA PRO A 283 -11.27 -13.34 19.65
C PRO A 283 -12.48 -14.14 20.16
N LYS A 284 -12.24 -15.33 20.74
CA LYS A 284 -13.34 -16.18 21.24
C LYS A 284 -13.96 -15.60 22.51
N GLU A 285 -13.14 -15.04 23.39
CA GLU A 285 -13.63 -14.38 24.60
C GLU A 285 -14.49 -13.15 24.27
N ILE A 286 -14.05 -12.34 23.30
CA ILE A 286 -14.84 -11.20 22.83
C ILE A 286 -16.13 -11.66 22.17
N GLU A 287 -16.11 -12.71 21.34
CA GLU A 287 -17.31 -13.26 20.71
C GLU A 287 -18.35 -13.68 21.76
N LEU A 288 -17.95 -14.46 22.78
CA LEU A 288 -18.84 -14.88 23.86
C LEU A 288 -19.39 -13.69 24.67
N TRP A 289 -18.57 -12.66 24.88
CA TRP A 289 -19.03 -11.44 25.54
C TRP A 289 -20.00 -10.64 24.68
N LEU A 290 -19.75 -10.54 23.36
CA LEU A 290 -20.66 -9.90 22.40
C LEU A 290 -22.02 -10.59 22.37
N GLU A 291 -22.05 -11.93 22.41
CA GLU A 291 -23.30 -12.68 22.58
C GLU A 291 -24.03 -12.21 23.85
N GLN A 292 -23.36 -12.10 24.98
CA GLN A 292 -24.03 -11.65 26.22
C GLN A 292 -24.55 -10.21 26.12
N VAL A 293 -23.72 -9.26 25.69
CA VAL A 293 -24.09 -7.83 25.75
C VAL A 293 -25.05 -7.39 24.67
N LEU A 294 -25.03 -8.02 23.48
CA LEU A 294 -25.97 -7.71 22.42
C LEU A 294 -27.34 -8.39 22.64
N HIS A 295 -27.38 -9.56 23.29
CA HIS A 295 -28.66 -10.23 23.61
C HIS A 295 -29.36 -9.63 24.84
N SER A 296 -28.61 -9.15 25.83
CA SER A 296 -29.18 -8.59 27.08
C SER A 296 -30.04 -7.34 26.91
N GLU A 297 -29.91 -6.64 25.79
CA GLU A 297 -30.69 -5.46 25.41
C GLU A 297 -32.18 -5.79 25.20
N VAL A 298 -32.47 -7.00 24.72
CA VAL A 298 -33.85 -7.46 24.43
C VAL A 298 -34.66 -7.71 25.71
N SER A 299 -34.01 -7.94 26.86
CA SER A 299 -34.69 -8.38 28.09
C SER A 299 -35.22 -7.23 28.96
N ARG A 300 -34.84 -5.97 28.72
CA ARG A 300 -35.09 -4.87 29.65
C ARG A 300 -36.31 -3.99 29.31
N GLU A 301 -36.88 -4.11 28.10
CA GLU A 301 -38.00 -3.27 27.64
C GLU A 301 -39.31 -4.06 27.46
N GLN A 302 -39.93 -4.52 28.56
CA GLN A 302 -41.36 -4.91 28.66
C GLN A 302 -41.94 -5.98 27.69
N PHE A 303 -43.12 -6.50 28.03
CA PHE A 303 -43.85 -7.59 27.36
C PHE A 303 -44.32 -7.30 25.91
N GLN A 304 -43.91 -6.18 25.29
CA GLN A 304 -44.19 -5.87 23.90
C GLN A 304 -42.89 -5.93 23.09
N ARG A 305 -42.75 -6.99 22.28
CA ARG A 305 -41.67 -7.17 21.31
C ARG A 305 -41.60 -5.95 20.36
N LYS A 306 -40.77 -4.96 20.68
CA LYS A 306 -40.13 -4.14 19.65
C LYS A 306 -38.91 -4.93 19.22
N THR A 307 -39.05 -5.68 18.13
CA THR A 307 -38.01 -6.55 17.58
C THR A 307 -36.85 -5.69 17.06
N SER A 308 -35.97 -5.20 17.93
CA SER A 308 -34.65 -4.76 17.49
C SER A 308 -33.89 -6.03 17.09
N THR A 309 -33.60 -6.15 15.81
CA THR A 309 -32.85 -7.31 15.30
C THR A 309 -31.47 -7.29 15.94
N LEU A 310 -31.09 -8.36 16.62
CA LEU A 310 -29.77 -8.51 17.23
C LEU A 310 -28.68 -8.19 16.19
N PHE A 311 -27.74 -7.31 16.53
CA PHE A 311 -26.68 -6.94 15.61
C PHE A 311 -25.83 -8.18 15.25
N PRO A 312 -25.54 -8.45 13.97
CA PRO A 312 -24.84 -9.67 13.57
C PRO A 312 -23.41 -9.69 14.11
N ILE A 313 -23.01 -10.80 14.71
CA ILE A 313 -21.67 -10.97 15.29
C ILE A 313 -20.61 -11.15 14.19
N ALA A 314 -20.97 -11.75 13.04
CA ALA A 314 -19.99 -12.07 12.00
C ALA A 314 -19.20 -10.85 11.47
N PRO A 315 -19.83 -9.69 11.13
CA PRO A 315 -19.07 -8.47 10.81
C PRO A 315 -18.22 -7.94 11.96
N LEU A 316 -18.67 -8.07 13.21
CA LEU A 316 -17.88 -7.62 14.37
C LEU A 316 -16.64 -8.50 14.57
N ARG A 317 -16.79 -9.82 14.43
CA ARG A 317 -15.69 -10.79 14.46
C ARG A 317 -14.63 -10.42 13.45
N GLU A 318 -15.02 -10.14 12.21
CA GLU A 318 -14.13 -9.69 11.14
C GLU A 318 -13.39 -8.38 11.51
N ALA A 319 -14.13 -7.39 12.01
CA ALA A 319 -13.57 -6.11 12.42
C ALA A 319 -12.55 -6.24 13.57
N ILE A 320 -12.87 -7.05 14.58
CA ILE A 320 -12.01 -7.28 15.75
C ILE A 320 -10.75 -8.02 15.32
N ILE A 321 -10.88 -9.08 14.53
CA ILE A 321 -9.73 -9.87 14.08
C ILE A 321 -8.79 -9.00 13.23
N ASN A 322 -9.33 -8.20 12.31
CA ASN A 322 -8.54 -7.26 11.52
C ASN A 322 -7.87 -6.19 12.38
N ALA A 323 -8.60 -5.65 13.37
CA ALA A 323 -8.07 -4.67 14.31
C ALA A 323 -6.93 -5.24 15.18
N LEU A 324 -6.96 -6.54 15.53
CA LEU A 324 -5.87 -7.20 16.26
C LEU A 324 -4.70 -7.54 15.33
N ALA A 325 -4.98 -8.13 14.18
CA ALA A 325 -3.98 -8.59 13.23
C ALA A 325 -3.16 -7.45 12.62
N HIS A 326 -3.78 -6.31 12.32
CA HIS A 326 -3.13 -5.19 11.63
C HIS A 326 -2.70 -4.04 12.55
N ARG A 327 -2.91 -4.18 13.87
CA ARG A 327 -2.52 -3.17 14.86
C ARG A 327 -1.03 -2.87 14.81
N ASP A 328 -0.68 -1.60 14.96
CA ASP A 328 0.69 -1.19 15.25
C ASP A 328 1.05 -1.48 16.72
N TYR A 329 1.70 -2.62 16.96
CA TYR A 329 2.10 -3.04 18.29
C TYR A 329 3.28 -2.26 18.89
N GLU A 330 4.01 -1.50 18.08
CA GLU A 330 5.13 -0.67 18.53
C GLU A 330 4.67 0.62 19.23
N GLN A 331 3.39 0.99 19.06
CA GLN A 331 2.78 2.09 19.81
C GLN A 331 2.33 1.63 21.21
N GLU A 332 3.26 1.67 22.16
CA GLU A 332 3.04 1.23 23.55
C GLU A 332 1.93 1.99 24.29
N GLY A 333 1.76 3.29 24.00
CA GLY A 333 0.73 4.12 24.64
C GLY A 333 -0.70 3.90 24.12
N ALA A 334 -0.85 3.21 22.98
CA ALA A 334 -2.14 3.01 22.34
C ALA A 334 -2.70 1.62 22.65
N LYS A 335 -4.02 1.43 22.72
CA LYS A 335 -4.67 0.12 22.97
C LYS A 335 -5.73 -0.16 21.90
N THR A 336 -6.20 -1.39 21.81
CA THR A 336 -7.38 -1.69 20.98
C THR A 336 -8.64 -1.37 21.79
N TYR A 337 -9.64 -0.75 21.17
CA TYR A 337 -10.90 -0.42 21.82
C TYR A 337 -12.09 -1.04 21.10
N LEU A 338 -13.06 -1.51 21.87
CA LEU A 338 -14.38 -1.94 21.40
C LEU A 338 -15.45 -1.15 22.17
N GLU A 339 -16.12 -0.23 21.51
CA GLU A 339 -17.10 0.65 22.15
C GLU A 339 -18.49 0.37 21.59
N ILE A 340 -19.44 0.04 22.45
CA ILE A 340 -20.82 -0.27 22.08
C ILE A 340 -21.75 0.72 22.78
N ASN A 341 -22.65 1.33 22.02
CA ASN A 341 -23.80 2.05 22.57
C ASN A 341 -25.08 1.76 21.77
N ASP A 342 -26.15 2.52 22.03
CA ASP A 342 -27.45 2.35 21.38
C ASP A 342 -27.37 2.55 19.85
N ASP A 343 -26.52 3.50 19.40
CA ASP A 343 -26.47 3.93 18.00
C ASP A 343 -25.38 3.23 17.19
N LYS A 344 -24.25 2.88 17.82
CA LYS A 344 -23.05 2.41 17.12
C LYS A 344 -22.21 1.40 17.88
N ILE A 345 -21.45 0.65 17.10
CA ILE A 345 -20.35 -0.19 17.55
C ILE A 345 -19.08 0.31 16.89
N VAL A 346 -18.02 0.56 17.66
CA VAL A 346 -16.76 1.11 17.17
C VAL A 346 -15.62 0.20 17.57
N VAL A 347 -14.85 -0.26 16.57
CA VAL A 347 -13.59 -1.00 16.77
C VAL A 347 -12.44 -0.07 16.42
N LYS A 348 -11.53 0.18 17.36
CA LYS A 348 -10.37 1.07 17.17
C LYS A 348 -9.08 0.29 17.36
N SER A 349 -8.13 0.48 16.45
CA SER A 349 -6.76 -0.04 16.56
C SER A 349 -5.75 1.05 16.24
N ALA A 350 -4.53 0.91 16.77
CA ALA A 350 -3.46 1.88 16.56
C ALA A 350 -2.80 1.68 15.18
N GLY A 351 -2.42 2.79 14.55
CA GLY A 351 -1.62 2.80 13.34
C GLY A 351 -2.42 3.05 12.06
N LEU A 352 -1.69 3.49 11.03
CA LEU A 352 -2.19 3.60 9.66
C LEU A 352 -2.08 2.27 8.91
N PRO A 353 -2.82 2.11 7.80
CA PRO A 353 -2.57 1.03 6.86
C PRO A 353 -1.10 0.99 6.42
N VAL A 354 -0.58 -0.22 6.19
CA VAL A 354 0.82 -0.41 5.78
C VAL A 354 0.97 -0.09 4.29
N SER A 355 2.05 0.60 3.91
CA SER A 355 2.34 0.89 2.50
C SER A 355 2.50 -0.43 1.71
N PRO A 356 2.00 -0.52 0.45
CA PRO A 356 1.42 0.53 -0.38
C PRO A 356 -0.08 0.78 -0.17
N ILE A 357 -0.75 0.10 0.76
CA ILE A 357 -2.18 0.30 1.01
C ILE A 357 -2.40 1.71 1.57
N SER A 358 -3.24 2.48 0.89
CA SER A 358 -3.62 3.81 1.34
C SER A 358 -4.82 3.77 2.28
N LEU A 359 -5.00 4.82 3.08
CA LEU A 359 -6.22 5.00 3.87
C LEU A 359 -7.47 5.04 2.98
N GLU A 360 -7.33 5.49 1.74
CA GLU A 360 -8.41 5.55 0.76
C GLU A 360 -8.85 4.16 0.29
N ASP A 361 -7.88 3.25 0.09
CA ASP A 361 -8.17 1.87 -0.29
C ASP A 361 -8.95 1.15 0.83
N VAL A 362 -8.59 1.40 2.08
CA VAL A 362 -9.31 0.86 3.25
C VAL A 362 -10.71 1.47 3.36
N LYS A 363 -10.84 2.80 3.26
CA LYS A 363 -12.13 3.51 3.30
C LYS A 363 -13.08 3.07 2.19
N SER A 364 -12.56 2.69 1.03
CA SER A 364 -13.36 2.22 -0.11
C SER A 364 -13.56 0.71 -0.15
N PHE A 365 -13.09 -0.02 0.87
CA PHE A 365 -13.14 -1.48 0.95
C PHE A 365 -12.50 -2.16 -0.28
N LYS A 366 -11.40 -1.59 -0.79
CA LYS A 366 -10.62 -2.05 -1.96
C LYS A 366 -9.17 -2.41 -1.60
N ALA A 367 -8.81 -2.30 -0.33
CA ALA A 367 -7.48 -2.68 0.14
C ALA A 367 -7.23 -4.17 -0.11
N SER A 368 -6.07 -4.49 -0.68
CA SER A 368 -5.60 -5.86 -0.82
C SER A 368 -5.15 -6.42 0.54
N SER A 369 -5.00 -7.74 0.62
CA SER A 369 -4.49 -8.43 1.81
C SER A 369 -2.99 -8.17 1.96
N LEU A 370 -2.60 -7.15 2.74
CA LEU A 370 -1.23 -6.94 3.20
C LEU A 370 -1.22 -6.61 4.69
N SER A 371 -0.47 -7.39 5.45
CA SER A 371 -0.41 -7.27 6.90
C SER A 371 0.84 -6.60 7.40
N ARG A 372 0.66 -5.74 8.41
CA ARG A 372 1.75 -5.19 9.23
C ARG A 372 2.40 -6.28 10.09
N ASN A 373 1.60 -7.24 10.57
CA ASN A 373 2.06 -8.31 11.46
C ASN A 373 1.86 -9.67 10.77
N PRO A 374 2.74 -10.05 9.81
CA PRO A 374 2.59 -11.28 9.04
C PRO A 374 2.60 -12.54 9.92
N LYS A 375 3.27 -12.50 11.09
CA LYS A 375 3.31 -13.62 12.04
C LYS A 375 1.96 -13.83 12.74
N ILE A 376 1.28 -12.74 13.12
CA ILE A 376 -0.05 -12.80 13.73
C ILE A 376 -1.07 -13.29 12.71
N THR A 377 -1.04 -12.74 11.48
CA THR A 377 -1.98 -13.17 10.43
C THR A 377 -1.79 -14.63 10.04
N TYR A 378 -0.54 -15.09 9.94
CA TYR A 378 -0.27 -16.50 9.68
C TYR A 378 -0.90 -17.40 10.76
N ILE A 379 -0.72 -17.09 12.05
CA ILE A 379 -1.30 -17.88 13.13
C ILE A 379 -2.83 -17.82 13.11
N PHE A 380 -3.42 -16.63 12.94
CA PHE A 380 -4.87 -16.48 12.87
C PHE A 380 -5.47 -17.21 11.65
N ASN A 381 -4.79 -17.17 10.50
CA ASN A 381 -5.22 -17.91 9.31
C ASN A 381 -5.17 -19.43 9.55
N ARG A 382 -4.09 -19.95 10.14
CA ARG A 382 -3.99 -21.37 10.51
C ARG A 382 -5.10 -21.82 11.47
N MET A 383 -5.58 -20.93 12.33
CA MET A 383 -6.70 -21.17 13.24
C MET A 383 -8.09 -21.01 12.59
N GLY A 384 -8.17 -20.61 11.32
CA GLY A 384 -9.44 -20.32 10.65
C GLY A 384 -10.13 -19.05 11.15
N LEU A 385 -9.40 -18.17 11.84
CA LEU A 385 -9.94 -16.90 12.35
C LEU A 385 -10.08 -15.85 11.23
N MET A 386 -9.12 -15.82 10.30
CA MET A 386 -9.12 -14.92 9.14
C MET A 386 -8.73 -15.66 7.86
N GLU A 387 -9.22 -15.17 6.73
CA GLU A 387 -8.72 -15.56 5.42
C GLU A 387 -7.71 -14.53 4.91
N GLU A 388 -6.72 -14.96 4.12
CA GLU A 388 -5.78 -14.05 3.45
C GLU A 388 -6.33 -13.55 2.10
N SER A 389 -7.64 -13.68 1.86
CA SER A 389 -8.38 -13.30 0.65
C SER A 389 -9.13 -11.96 0.83
N GLU A 390 -9.74 -11.43 -0.23
CA GLU A 390 -10.57 -10.21 -0.15
C GLU A 390 -11.93 -10.40 0.59
N LEU A 391 -12.23 -11.62 1.09
CA LEU A 391 -13.51 -11.98 1.72
C LEU A 391 -13.90 -11.09 2.90
N GLY A 392 -12.92 -10.57 3.65
CA GLY A 392 -13.18 -9.71 4.82
C GLY A 392 -13.92 -8.42 4.43
N MET A 393 -13.54 -7.82 3.31
CA MET A 393 -14.18 -6.61 2.79
C MET A 393 -15.56 -6.90 2.18
N GLU A 394 -15.76 -8.10 1.63
CA GLU A 394 -17.06 -8.55 1.12
C GLU A 394 -18.09 -8.70 2.25
N THR A 395 -17.66 -9.15 3.43
CA THR A 395 -18.52 -9.25 4.62
C THR A 395 -19.15 -7.88 4.94
N PHE A 396 -18.36 -6.80 4.90
CA PHE A 396 -18.85 -5.44 5.13
C PHE A 396 -19.75 -4.95 3.99
N LYS A 397 -19.34 -5.16 2.74
CA LYS A 397 -20.13 -4.77 1.55
C LYS A 397 -21.48 -5.48 1.48
N GLY A 398 -21.56 -6.71 1.98
CA GLY A 398 -22.78 -7.51 2.01
C GLY A 398 -23.76 -7.12 3.12
N MET A 399 -23.37 -6.28 4.09
CA MET A 399 -24.22 -5.94 5.24
C MET A 399 -25.58 -5.33 4.86
N PRO A 400 -25.68 -4.37 3.92
CA PRO A 400 -26.97 -3.80 3.54
C PRO A 400 -27.91 -4.84 2.94
N ALA A 401 -27.39 -5.70 2.06
CA ALA A 401 -28.20 -6.73 1.40
C ALA A 401 -28.61 -7.85 2.36
N LYS A 402 -27.70 -8.30 3.23
CA LYS A 402 -27.91 -9.47 4.09
C LYS A 402 -28.62 -9.16 5.40
N TYR A 403 -28.32 -8.02 6.02
CA TYR A 403 -28.78 -7.66 7.35
C TYR A 403 -29.64 -6.40 7.40
N LYS A 404 -29.86 -5.72 6.26
CA LYS A 404 -30.55 -4.42 6.19
C LYS A 404 -29.90 -3.35 7.09
N LEU A 405 -28.59 -3.46 7.29
CA LEU A 405 -27.79 -2.52 8.08
C LEU A 405 -26.97 -1.61 7.16
N PRO A 406 -26.71 -0.36 7.55
CA PRO A 406 -25.86 0.55 6.79
C PRO A 406 -24.43 0.02 6.66
N LEU A 407 -23.68 0.57 5.70
CA LEU A 407 -22.28 0.23 5.55
C LEU A 407 -21.49 0.80 6.72
N PRO A 408 -20.52 0.04 7.28
CA PRO A 408 -19.59 0.61 8.22
C PRO A 408 -18.66 1.60 7.50
N PHE A 409 -17.97 2.44 8.26
CA PHE A 409 -17.00 3.38 7.69
C PHE A 409 -15.74 3.48 8.54
N TYR A 410 -14.62 3.70 7.85
CA TYR A 410 -13.33 3.94 8.47
C TYR A 410 -13.06 5.42 8.68
N GLU A 411 -12.59 5.77 9.87
CA GLU A 411 -12.05 7.09 10.21
C GLU A 411 -10.66 6.94 10.82
N TYR A 412 -9.72 7.79 10.42
CA TYR A 412 -8.42 7.87 11.07
C TYR A 412 -8.32 9.19 11.85
N LYS A 413 -8.18 9.06 13.17
CA LYS A 413 -7.88 10.15 14.10
C LYS A 413 -6.67 9.72 14.90
N ALA A 414 -5.50 10.26 14.54
CA ALA A 414 -4.22 9.80 15.09
C ALA A 414 -4.27 9.69 16.63
N PRO A 415 -3.82 8.57 17.21
CA PRO A 415 -3.13 7.45 16.56
C PRO A 415 -4.05 6.33 16.02
N TYR A 416 -5.37 6.49 16.09
CA TYR A 416 -6.33 5.40 15.89
C TYR A 416 -6.97 5.38 14.50
N LEU A 417 -6.96 4.19 13.90
CA LEU A 417 -7.89 3.82 12.84
C LEU A 417 -9.13 3.17 13.47
N SER A 418 -10.30 3.72 13.17
CA SER A 418 -11.58 3.31 13.75
C SER A 418 -12.53 2.82 12.66
N LEU A 419 -13.10 1.63 12.82
CA LEU A 419 -14.22 1.13 12.03
C LEU A 419 -15.50 1.29 12.84
N THR A 420 -16.45 2.05 12.30
CA THR A 420 -17.73 2.33 12.97
C THR A 420 -18.88 1.65 12.23
N PHE A 421 -19.67 0.89 12.98
CA PHE A 421 -20.92 0.28 12.54
C PHE A 421 -22.09 1.06 13.14
N SER A 422 -22.99 1.57 12.31
CA SER A 422 -24.28 2.07 12.77
C SER A 422 -25.23 0.89 13.01
N ARG A 423 -25.94 0.90 14.14
CA ARG A 423 -26.79 -0.22 14.59
C ARG A 423 -28.17 -0.25 13.95
N SER A 424 -28.58 0.87 13.34
CA SER A 424 -29.73 0.97 12.46
C SER A 424 -29.48 2.01 11.38
N LEU A 425 -30.40 2.13 10.42
CA LEU A 425 -30.33 3.17 9.40
C LEU A 425 -30.57 4.56 10.02
N GLU A 426 -31.45 4.67 11.01
CA GLU A 426 -31.70 5.91 11.75
C GLU A 426 -30.45 6.37 12.50
N ALA A 427 -29.70 5.44 13.09
CA ALA A 427 -28.46 5.74 13.79
C ALA A 427 -27.39 6.35 12.87
N VAL A 428 -27.49 6.20 11.54
CA VAL A 428 -26.58 6.88 10.60
C VAL A 428 -26.62 8.40 10.77
N LYS A 429 -27.78 8.95 11.15
CA LYS A 429 -27.98 10.40 11.37
C LYS A 429 -27.12 10.93 12.53
N SER A 430 -27.09 10.23 13.67
CA SER A 430 -26.32 10.64 14.83
C SER A 430 -24.83 10.28 14.71
N VAL A 431 -24.52 9.20 14.01
CA VAL A 431 -23.18 8.62 13.95
C VAL A 431 -22.25 9.32 12.94
N SER A 432 -22.78 9.79 11.81
CA SER A 432 -21.98 10.43 10.76
C SER A 432 -21.45 11.81 11.18
N GLY A 433 -22.09 12.47 12.15
CA GLY A 433 -21.84 13.87 12.49
C GLY A 433 -22.32 14.86 11.41
N ILE A 434 -23.10 14.39 10.43
CA ILE A 434 -23.66 15.21 9.33
C ILE A 434 -25.12 15.52 9.67
N GLU A 435 -25.38 16.73 10.18
CA GLU A 435 -26.73 17.17 10.58
C GLU A 435 -27.73 17.06 9.42
N GLU A 436 -27.28 17.27 8.19
CA GLU A 436 -28.09 17.23 6.99
C GLU A 436 -28.69 15.85 6.68
N LEU A 437 -28.11 14.76 7.20
CA LEU A 437 -28.73 13.43 7.13
C LEU A 437 -30.03 13.35 7.92
N GLY A 438 -30.23 14.22 8.91
CA GLY A 438 -31.48 14.39 9.64
C GLY A 438 -32.67 14.64 8.72
N ASN A 439 -32.43 15.36 7.61
CA ASN A 439 -33.44 15.78 6.64
C ASN A 439 -33.81 14.70 5.61
N LEU A 440 -33.14 13.54 5.66
CA LEU A 440 -33.44 12.40 4.80
C LEU A 440 -34.44 11.44 5.46
N ASN A 441 -35.40 10.95 4.68
CA ASN A 441 -36.26 9.83 5.08
C ASN A 441 -35.51 8.48 4.91
N GLU A 442 -36.16 7.37 5.29
CA GLU A 442 -35.53 6.04 5.28
C GLU A 442 -35.05 5.62 3.87
N ASP A 443 -35.87 5.85 2.83
CA ASP A 443 -35.51 5.50 1.46
C ASP A 443 -34.39 6.39 0.90
N GLU A 444 -34.38 7.67 1.29
CA GLU A 444 -33.31 8.61 0.96
C GLU A 444 -32.00 8.28 1.68
N LEU A 445 -32.06 7.78 2.92
CA LEU A 445 -30.88 7.29 3.63
C LEU A 445 -30.31 6.03 2.97
N LYS A 446 -31.16 5.06 2.60
CA LYS A 446 -30.73 3.87 1.82
C LYS A 446 -30.06 4.29 0.52
N ALA A 447 -30.62 5.30 -0.14
CA ALA A 447 -30.06 5.84 -1.36
C ALA A 447 -28.73 6.59 -1.14
N TYR A 448 -28.59 7.33 -0.05
CA TYR A 448 -27.33 8.01 0.31
C TYR A 448 -26.19 7.01 0.60
N GLU A 449 -26.51 5.90 1.26
CA GLU A 449 -25.54 4.83 1.57
C GLU A 449 -24.87 4.23 0.32
N LEU A 450 -25.51 4.29 -0.87
CA LEU A 450 -24.87 3.88 -2.13
C LEU A 450 -23.62 4.71 -2.48
N PHE A 451 -23.58 5.98 -2.06
CA PHE A 451 -22.45 6.87 -2.34
C PHE A 451 -21.30 6.71 -1.36
N ARG A 452 -21.52 6.11 -0.18
CA ARG A 452 -20.48 5.93 0.86
C ARG A 452 -19.31 5.05 0.44
N ASN A 453 -19.51 4.12 -0.50
CA ASN A 453 -18.43 3.36 -1.15
C ASN A 453 -17.59 4.17 -2.15
N LYS A 454 -17.72 5.51 -2.15
CA LYS A 454 -17.13 6.41 -3.15
C LYS A 454 -17.46 6.01 -4.59
N LEU A 455 -18.63 5.38 -4.76
CA LEU A 455 -19.17 5.07 -6.07
C LEU A 455 -19.51 6.39 -6.76
N SER A 456 -19.05 6.51 -8.00
CA SER A 456 -19.43 7.59 -8.89
C SER A 456 -20.55 7.07 -9.77
N LEU A 457 -21.78 7.47 -9.48
CA LEU A 457 -22.97 6.98 -10.18
C LEU A 457 -23.54 8.07 -11.08
N THR A 458 -23.92 7.70 -12.29
CA THR A 458 -24.82 8.48 -13.13
C THR A 458 -26.25 8.38 -12.60
N LYS A 459 -27.13 9.28 -13.07
CA LYS A 459 -28.55 9.21 -12.75
C LYS A 459 -29.19 7.87 -13.13
N SER A 460 -28.78 7.31 -14.27
CA SER A 460 -29.31 6.03 -14.77
C SER A 460 -28.88 4.87 -13.87
N GLU A 461 -27.59 4.78 -13.54
CA GLU A 461 -27.05 3.72 -12.67
C GLU A 461 -27.65 3.78 -11.26
N PHE A 462 -27.87 5.00 -10.73
CA PHE A 462 -28.51 5.19 -9.43
C PHE A 462 -29.98 4.75 -9.42
N ALA A 463 -30.74 5.06 -10.48
CA ALA A 463 -32.13 4.65 -10.63
C ALA A 463 -32.25 3.11 -10.74
N GLU A 464 -31.37 2.50 -11.54
CA GLU A 464 -31.32 1.05 -11.73
C GLU A 464 -30.99 0.31 -10.43
N LYS A 465 -29.96 0.75 -9.69
CA LYS A 465 -29.54 0.11 -8.43
C LYS A 465 -30.61 0.11 -7.33
N LEU A 466 -31.48 1.12 -7.32
CA LEU A 466 -32.57 1.24 -6.36
C LEU A 466 -33.92 0.75 -6.89
N GLY A 467 -33.99 0.33 -8.17
CA GLY A 467 -35.25 -0.04 -8.82
C GLY A 467 -36.27 1.11 -8.88
N LEU A 468 -35.80 2.36 -9.00
CA LEU A 468 -36.65 3.55 -8.92
C LEU A 468 -36.94 4.16 -10.29
N PRO A 469 -38.12 4.78 -10.49
CA PRO A 469 -38.37 5.61 -11.67
C PRO A 469 -37.37 6.77 -11.77
N THR A 470 -36.92 7.09 -12.99
CA THR A 470 -35.90 8.13 -13.25
C THR A 470 -36.23 9.49 -12.61
N ARG A 471 -37.51 9.87 -12.57
CA ARG A 471 -37.96 11.12 -11.92
C ARG A 471 -37.77 11.11 -10.40
N THR A 472 -38.03 9.97 -9.76
CA THR A 472 -37.84 9.80 -8.31
C THR A 472 -36.35 9.85 -7.98
N ALA A 473 -35.53 9.13 -8.75
CA ALA A 473 -34.08 9.16 -8.66
C ALA A 473 -33.52 10.59 -8.79
N GLU A 474 -33.99 11.35 -9.78
CA GLU A 474 -33.59 12.75 -9.99
C GLU A 474 -33.92 13.65 -8.81
N ARG A 475 -35.12 13.50 -8.23
CA ARG A 475 -35.55 14.26 -7.06
C ARG A 475 -34.67 13.98 -5.85
N MET A 476 -34.34 12.71 -5.59
CA MET A 476 -33.49 12.30 -4.47
C MET A 476 -32.06 12.82 -4.64
N LEU A 477 -31.48 12.66 -5.84
CA LEU A 477 -30.14 13.19 -6.15
C LEU A 477 -30.08 14.71 -6.02
N LYS A 478 -31.09 15.42 -6.51
CA LYS A 478 -31.18 16.88 -6.38
C LYS A 478 -31.20 17.28 -4.90
N LYS A 479 -32.06 16.66 -4.10
CA LYS A 479 -32.14 16.93 -2.66
C LYS A 479 -30.81 16.69 -1.94
N MET A 480 -30.11 15.59 -2.24
CA MET A 480 -28.80 15.29 -1.65
C MET A 480 -27.72 16.29 -2.08
N VAL A 481 -27.76 16.79 -3.32
CA VAL A 481 -26.86 17.85 -3.79
C VAL A 481 -27.16 19.18 -3.08
N ASP A 482 -28.44 19.53 -2.94
CA ASP A 482 -28.89 20.76 -2.27
C ASP A 482 -28.48 20.75 -0.78
N LEU A 483 -28.56 19.58 -0.13
CA LEU A 483 -28.08 19.33 1.23
C LEU A 483 -26.54 19.18 1.33
N LYS A 484 -25.80 19.34 0.22
CA LYS A 484 -24.34 19.18 0.15
C LYS A 484 -23.82 17.81 0.62
N LEU A 485 -24.66 16.78 0.57
CA LEU A 485 -24.29 15.41 0.93
C LEU A 485 -23.50 14.73 -0.20
N ILE A 486 -23.78 15.12 -1.44
CA ILE A 486 -23.11 14.63 -2.65
C ILE A 486 -22.79 15.80 -3.59
N LEU A 487 -21.76 15.65 -4.42
CA LEU A 487 -21.34 16.61 -5.43
C LEU A 487 -21.74 16.11 -6.83
N LYS A 488 -22.24 17.04 -7.65
CA LYS A 488 -22.51 16.82 -9.07
C LYS A 488 -21.26 17.17 -9.89
N LYS A 489 -20.74 16.23 -10.68
CA LYS A 489 -19.59 16.41 -11.57
C LYS A 489 -19.98 16.21 -13.03
N GLY A 490 -19.68 17.21 -13.86
CA GLY A 490 -19.97 17.21 -15.30
C GLY A 490 -21.35 17.79 -15.66
N ALA A 491 -21.65 17.75 -16.96
CA ALA A 491 -22.91 18.23 -17.54
C ALA A 491 -23.42 17.23 -18.61
N GLY A 492 -24.74 17.17 -18.80
CA GLY A 492 -25.38 16.28 -19.77
C GLY A 492 -25.60 14.84 -19.27
N PRO A 493 -25.82 13.86 -20.17
CA PRO A 493 -26.20 12.49 -19.81
C PRO A 493 -25.13 11.73 -19.01
N ASN A 494 -23.86 12.13 -19.12
CA ASN A 494 -22.73 11.55 -18.39
C ASN A 494 -22.44 12.24 -17.05
N THR A 495 -23.38 13.05 -16.54
CA THR A 495 -23.25 13.68 -15.22
C THR A 495 -23.12 12.59 -14.15
N LYS A 496 -22.06 12.67 -13.35
CA LYS A 496 -21.83 11.75 -12.23
C LYS A 496 -22.03 12.44 -10.89
N TYR A 497 -22.52 11.68 -9.93
CA TYR A 497 -22.70 12.10 -8.54
C TYR A 497 -21.70 11.32 -7.68
N VAL A 498 -21.04 12.03 -6.75
CA VAL A 498 -20.03 11.47 -5.85
C VAL A 498 -20.28 11.97 -4.43
N ILE A 499 -19.93 11.20 -3.41
CA ILE A 499 -20.04 11.66 -2.02
C ILE A 499 -19.24 12.96 -1.81
N ASN A 500 -19.82 13.91 -1.08
CA ASN A 500 -19.09 15.08 -0.60
C ASN A 500 -18.32 14.63 0.65
N ALA A 501 -16.99 14.51 0.52
CA ALA A 501 -16.13 13.81 1.46
C ALA A 501 -15.69 14.68 2.64
#